data_AF-A0A939WRZ5-F1
#
_entry.id   AF-A0A939WRZ5-F1
#
_cell.length_a   1.000
_cell.length_b   1.000
_cell.length_c   1.000
_cell.angle_alpha   90.00
_cell.angle_beta   90.00
_cell.angle_gamma   90.00
#
_symmetry.space_group_name_H-M   'P 1'
#
loop_
_entity.id
_entity.type
_entity.pdbx_description
1 polymer ?
#
loop_
_entity_poly.entity_id
_entity_poly.type
_entity_poly.pdbx_seq_one_letter_code
_entity_poly.pdbx_strand_id
1 'polypeptide(L)'
;MAMLSASADQTVVETDVDCHLGPVKPVNGVGQPPMIDALGSWSMMHYLKEAGIPYSRLHDVGGWLGGGLYVDIPNLFPDFDADENDPRNYRFVYTDSLVKALVENGVEPFFRLGVTIENFAGRGFPPVNIQPPKDFAKWARICEHVIRHYTDGWADGFRFKITYWEIWNEPENMSEPDKNTMWRGTFDEYMRFYGTAASHLKSKFPHLKIGGYGSCGFYAGVGSERVAAANSSPRIQYFLDCANKFLAAARDNGWPLDFFSFHSYSAPKDAMCQVRYADELLSRYGFGRDRCERIFNEWLPSPWLGVLGTAKQAADVAAELICLQNGPCDLACIYDARCSHGQYSPLFNPLTQKPHKAYYAFMAFNELRKAGTAVRCTSSTPDLYVAAATGNGFFALMVANASGRDVEVSFKGLPARCACWLTDTKKTYEAVSVPNVMPANSFAVIVRQQPRKP
;
A
#
# COMPACT_ATOMS: atom_id res chain seq x y z
N MET A 1 -39.38 -5.99 -41.41
CA MET A 1 -39.17 -5.85 -39.95
C MET A 1 -37.78 -5.31 -39.74
N ALA A 2 -37.68 -4.00 -39.45
CA ALA A 2 -36.41 -3.38 -39.11
C ALA A 2 -35.97 -3.91 -37.74
N MET A 3 -34.78 -4.52 -37.68
CA MET A 3 -34.10 -4.75 -36.41
C MET A 3 -33.76 -3.38 -35.83
N LEU A 4 -34.46 -3.00 -34.77
CA LEU A 4 -34.02 -1.96 -33.84
C LEU A 4 -32.65 -2.39 -33.32
N SER A 5 -31.59 -1.72 -33.80
CA SER A 5 -30.32 -1.70 -33.10
C SER A 5 -30.58 -1.10 -31.73
N ALA A 6 -30.42 -1.88 -30.66
CA ALA A 6 -30.32 -1.30 -29.32
C ALA A 6 -29.14 -0.33 -29.35
N SER A 7 -29.40 0.98 -29.21
CA SER A 7 -28.33 1.92 -28.88
C SER A 7 -27.71 1.43 -27.57
N ALA A 8 -26.41 1.21 -27.53
CA ALA A 8 -25.74 0.98 -26.26
C ALA A 8 -26.02 2.21 -25.38
N ASP A 9 -26.76 2.03 -24.28
CA ASP A 9 -27.09 3.14 -23.39
C ASP A 9 -25.79 3.80 -22.91
N GLN A 10 -25.67 5.11 -23.16
CA GLN A 10 -24.53 5.91 -22.74
C GLN A 10 -24.34 5.75 -21.22
N THR A 11 -23.11 5.45 -20.78
CA THR A 11 -22.82 5.33 -19.35
C THR A 11 -22.98 6.69 -18.68
N VAL A 12 -23.66 6.72 -17.53
CA VAL A 12 -23.84 7.93 -16.72
C VAL A 12 -22.98 7.82 -15.48
N VAL A 13 -22.09 8.79 -15.28
CA VAL A 13 -21.37 9.02 -14.02
C VAL A 13 -22.05 10.17 -13.30
N GLU A 14 -22.50 9.92 -12.08
CA GLU A 14 -23.26 10.90 -11.28
C GLU A 14 -22.55 11.17 -9.96
N THR A 15 -22.28 12.45 -9.70
CA THR A 15 -21.70 12.92 -8.44
C THR A 15 -22.75 13.68 -7.64
N ASP A 16 -22.91 13.31 -6.37
CA ASP A 16 -23.72 14.03 -5.40
C ASP A 16 -22.80 14.64 -4.33
N VAL A 17 -22.56 15.94 -4.46
CA VAL A 17 -21.63 16.69 -3.60
C VAL A 17 -22.16 16.92 -2.19
N ASP A 18 -23.45 16.76 -1.96
CA ASP A 18 -24.08 16.97 -0.64
C ASP A 18 -24.07 15.67 0.20
N CYS A 19 -23.86 14.52 -0.44
CA CYS A 19 -23.76 13.22 0.22
C CYS A 19 -22.31 12.90 0.62
N HIS A 20 -21.89 13.39 1.80
CA HIS A 20 -20.55 13.16 2.34
C HIS A 20 -20.35 11.72 2.85
N LEU A 21 -19.23 11.11 2.50
CA LEU A 21 -18.85 9.73 2.86
C LEU A 21 -17.70 9.65 3.89
N GLY A 22 -17.28 10.80 4.42
CA GLY A 22 -16.12 10.93 5.31
C GLY A 22 -14.87 11.45 4.59
N PRO A 23 -13.69 11.40 5.23
CA PRO A 23 -12.46 11.89 4.62
C PRO A 23 -12.05 11.04 3.41
N VAL A 24 -11.41 11.68 2.43
CA VAL A 24 -10.63 10.93 1.43
C VAL A 24 -9.53 10.20 2.19
N LYS A 25 -9.38 8.90 1.99
CA LYS A 25 -8.51 8.02 2.77
C LYS A 25 -7.07 8.07 2.25
N PRO A 26 -6.06 7.79 3.09
CA PRO A 26 -4.66 7.75 2.68
C PRO A 26 -4.29 6.43 1.98
N VAL A 27 -5.04 6.05 0.93
CA VAL A 27 -4.81 4.81 0.15
C VAL A 27 -3.79 4.98 -0.98
N ASN A 28 -3.30 6.20 -1.17
CA ASN A 28 -2.24 6.55 -2.11
C ASN A 28 -0.84 6.53 -1.47
N GLY A 29 -0.62 5.70 -0.44
CA GLY A 29 0.70 5.43 0.10
C GLY A 29 1.53 4.57 -0.87
N VAL A 30 2.83 4.47 -0.60
CA VAL A 30 3.77 3.68 -1.40
C VAL A 30 4.57 2.72 -0.53
N GLY A 31 4.94 1.57 -1.08
CA GLY A 31 6.00 0.71 -0.58
C GLY A 31 7.33 1.22 -1.13
N GLN A 32 8.32 1.35 -0.25
CA GLN A 32 9.62 1.97 -0.52
C GLN A 32 9.51 3.42 -1.04
N PRO A 33 10.58 4.21 -0.95
CA PRO A 33 10.67 5.46 -1.68
C PRO A 33 11.33 5.27 -3.06
N PRO A 34 11.23 6.28 -3.95
CA PRO A 34 11.95 6.27 -5.20
C PRO A 34 13.44 6.41 -4.96
N MET A 35 14.14 5.32 -5.25
CA MET A 35 15.59 5.21 -5.18
C MET A 35 16.10 4.30 -6.29
N ILE A 36 17.25 4.67 -6.87
CA ILE A 36 17.92 3.94 -7.95
C ILE A 36 19.09 3.12 -7.40
N ASP A 37 19.82 3.67 -6.44
CA ASP A 37 20.98 3.06 -5.81
C ASP A 37 20.92 3.18 -4.28
N ALA A 38 21.92 2.59 -3.63
CA ALA A 38 22.08 2.60 -2.17
C ALA A 38 22.45 3.97 -1.63
N LEU A 39 22.83 4.95 -2.46
CA LEU A 39 23.70 6.06 -2.06
C LEU A 39 23.02 7.40 -2.30
N GLY A 40 22.13 7.77 -1.37
CA GLY A 40 22.05 9.10 -0.77
C GLY A 40 21.70 10.30 -1.65
N SER A 41 21.45 10.16 -2.95
CA SER A 41 21.12 11.33 -3.79
C SER A 41 19.72 11.88 -3.51
N TRP A 42 18.81 11.06 -2.96
CA TRP A 42 17.39 11.35 -2.64
C TRP A 42 16.64 12.22 -3.67
N SER A 43 17.17 12.28 -4.90
CA SER A 43 16.84 13.31 -5.88
C SER A 43 15.43 13.14 -6.40
N MET A 44 14.90 11.92 -6.32
CA MET A 44 13.55 11.54 -6.74
C MET A 44 12.49 11.72 -5.64
N MET A 45 12.86 12.07 -4.40
CA MET A 45 11.89 12.21 -3.30
C MET A 45 10.84 13.30 -3.55
N HIS A 46 11.17 14.31 -4.37
CA HIS A 46 10.21 15.35 -4.77
C HIS A 46 8.95 14.76 -5.42
N TYR A 47 9.06 13.64 -6.14
CA TYR A 47 7.90 12.99 -6.75
C TYR A 47 6.87 12.52 -5.71
N LEU A 48 7.30 12.13 -4.51
CA LEU A 48 6.38 11.76 -3.43
C LEU A 48 5.60 12.99 -2.94
N LYS A 49 6.30 14.12 -2.78
CA LYS A 49 5.68 15.39 -2.40
C LYS A 49 4.68 15.88 -3.44
N GLU A 50 5.05 15.83 -4.72
CA GLU A 50 4.20 16.24 -5.84
C GLU A 50 2.92 15.41 -5.95
N ALA A 51 3.03 14.08 -5.79
CA ALA A 51 1.91 13.16 -5.79
C ALA A 51 1.12 13.12 -4.47
N GLY A 52 1.49 13.93 -3.47
CA GLY A 52 0.81 14.01 -2.17
C GLY A 52 0.77 12.66 -1.45
N ILE A 53 1.87 11.92 -1.53
CA ILE A 53 2.01 10.60 -0.90
C ILE A 53 2.02 10.77 0.62
N PRO A 54 1.07 10.18 1.36
CA PRO A 54 0.99 10.36 2.80
C PRO A 54 2.01 9.48 3.54
N TYR A 55 2.25 8.26 3.05
CA TYR A 55 3.07 7.26 3.72
C TYR A 55 4.01 6.54 2.76
N SER A 56 5.22 6.23 3.24
CA SER A 56 6.14 5.28 2.60
C SER A 56 6.43 4.11 3.54
N ARG A 57 6.00 2.90 3.15
CA ARG A 57 6.24 1.66 3.89
C ARG A 57 7.64 1.14 3.64
N LEU A 58 8.38 0.92 4.72
CA LEU A 58 9.82 0.64 4.68
C LEU A 58 10.17 -0.87 4.64
N HIS A 59 9.47 -1.65 3.82
CA HIS A 59 9.87 -3.04 3.51
C HIS A 59 10.80 -3.08 2.29
N ASP A 60 11.77 -4.01 2.27
CA ASP A 60 12.73 -4.23 1.18
C ASP A 60 13.59 -3.04 0.71
N VAL A 61 13.71 -2.00 1.55
CA VAL A 61 14.38 -0.75 1.19
C VAL A 61 15.81 -0.99 0.72
N GLY A 62 16.13 -0.46 -0.48
CA GLY A 62 17.47 -0.52 -1.08
C GLY A 62 17.75 -1.78 -1.91
N GLY A 63 16.97 -2.86 -1.78
CA GLY A 63 17.15 -4.17 -2.42
C GLY A 63 18.60 -4.59 -2.74
N TRP A 64 18.94 -5.04 -3.96
CA TRP A 64 20.29 -5.61 -4.21
C TRP A 64 21.46 -4.60 -4.06
N LEU A 65 21.21 -3.31 -4.28
CA LEU A 65 22.22 -2.24 -4.20
C LEU A 65 21.85 -1.32 -3.03
N GLY A 66 21.98 -1.82 -1.79
CA GLY A 66 21.65 -1.08 -0.55
C GLY A 66 20.89 -1.89 0.49
N GLY A 67 20.32 -3.03 0.11
CA GLY A 67 19.73 -4.02 1.00
C GLY A 67 20.82 -4.60 1.89
N GLY A 68 20.67 -4.36 3.18
CA GLY A 68 21.69 -4.62 4.18
C GLY A 68 22.16 -3.38 4.95
N LEU A 69 21.72 -2.17 4.57
CA LEU A 69 22.08 -0.93 5.29
C LEU A 69 20.89 -0.24 5.94
N TYR A 70 19.71 -0.36 5.34
CA TYR A 70 18.52 0.38 5.74
C TYR A 70 17.57 -0.50 6.55
N VAL A 71 16.92 0.12 7.54
CA VAL A 71 15.64 -0.25 8.19
C VAL A 71 15.57 -1.60 8.91
N ASP A 72 16.11 -2.68 8.35
CA ASP A 72 16.04 -4.02 8.95
C ASP A 72 16.71 -4.02 10.31
N ILE A 73 16.12 -4.76 11.25
CA ILE A 73 16.62 -4.79 12.63
C ILE A 73 18.07 -5.30 12.68
N PRO A 74 18.49 -6.33 11.91
CA PRO A 74 19.90 -6.71 11.83
C PRO A 74 20.83 -5.67 11.19
N ASN A 75 20.31 -4.75 10.37
CA ASN A 75 21.11 -3.66 9.82
C ASN A 75 21.29 -2.55 10.87
N LEU A 76 20.24 -2.25 11.63
CA LEU A 76 20.24 -1.27 12.71
C LEU A 76 20.97 -1.76 13.95
N PHE A 77 20.93 -3.05 14.26
CA PHE A 77 21.57 -3.69 15.42
C PHE A 77 22.25 -5.00 14.99
N PRO A 78 23.50 -4.93 14.49
CA PRO A 78 24.17 -6.04 13.82
C PRO A 78 24.69 -7.14 14.75
N ASP A 79 24.95 -6.83 16.01
CA ASP A 79 25.42 -7.80 17.00
C ASP A 79 24.34 -8.02 18.07
N PHE A 80 23.55 -9.08 17.89
CA PHE A 80 22.47 -9.45 18.81
C PHE A 80 22.95 -9.93 20.18
N ASP A 81 24.24 -10.18 20.38
CA ASP A 81 24.81 -10.53 21.68
C ASP A 81 25.28 -9.28 22.45
N ALA A 82 25.44 -8.13 21.78
CA ALA A 82 25.82 -6.86 22.39
C ALA A 82 24.73 -6.26 23.30
N ASP A 83 25.09 -5.29 24.14
CA ASP A 83 24.15 -4.58 25.03
C ASP A 83 23.21 -3.68 24.22
N GLU A 84 21.91 -3.97 24.25
CA GLU A 84 20.90 -3.19 23.53
C GLU A 84 20.72 -1.76 24.08
N ASN A 85 21.26 -1.43 25.25
CA ASN A 85 21.15 -0.09 25.83
C ASN A 85 22.32 0.83 25.47
N ASP A 86 23.39 0.31 24.86
CA ASP A 86 24.52 1.11 24.40
C ASP A 86 24.27 1.61 22.97
N PRO A 87 24.10 2.93 22.76
CA PRO A 87 23.91 3.52 21.43
C PRO A 87 24.95 3.12 20.39
N ARG A 88 26.19 2.82 20.82
CA ARG A 88 27.31 2.48 19.92
C ARG A 88 27.12 1.15 19.20
N ASN A 89 26.21 0.31 19.70
CA ASN A 89 25.86 -0.96 19.07
C ASN A 89 24.82 -0.79 17.94
N TYR A 90 24.29 0.42 17.73
CA TYR A 90 23.34 0.71 16.67
C TYR A 90 23.99 1.41 15.48
N ARG A 91 23.42 1.19 14.29
CA ARG A 91 23.86 1.80 13.02
C ARG A 91 22.74 2.58 12.36
N PHE A 92 22.42 3.75 12.91
CA PHE A 92 21.29 4.57 12.45
C PHE A 92 21.56 5.37 11.16
N VAL A 93 22.81 5.78 10.92
CA VAL A 93 23.20 6.76 9.87
C VAL A 93 22.52 6.60 8.50
N TYR A 94 22.39 5.37 8.00
CA TYR A 94 21.75 5.11 6.71
C TYR A 94 20.24 5.31 6.78
N THR A 95 19.60 4.71 7.77
CA THR A 95 18.16 4.83 8.00
C THR A 95 17.77 6.26 8.37
N ASP A 96 18.64 7.01 9.06
CA ASP A 96 18.44 8.43 9.38
C ASP A 96 18.37 9.29 8.13
N SER A 97 19.33 9.09 7.22
CA SER A 97 19.35 9.79 5.93
C SER A 97 18.06 9.56 5.15
N LEU A 98 17.58 8.33 5.13
CA LEU A 98 16.34 7.95 4.47
C LEU A 98 15.10 8.57 5.13
N VAL A 99 14.94 8.38 6.45
CA VAL A 99 13.77 8.83 7.19
C VAL A 99 13.69 10.36 7.16
N LYS A 100 14.83 11.05 7.28
CA LYS A 100 14.92 12.50 7.14
C LYS A 100 14.45 12.95 5.76
N ALA A 101 14.91 12.30 4.68
CA ALA A 101 14.51 12.66 3.32
C ALA A 101 13.00 12.50 3.08
N LEU A 102 12.37 11.48 3.67
CA LEU A 102 10.91 11.30 3.64
C LEU A 102 10.19 12.44 4.36
N VAL A 103 10.58 12.72 5.61
CA VAL A 103 9.95 13.74 6.44
C VAL A 103 10.10 15.15 5.83
N GLU A 104 11.26 15.47 5.27
CA GLU A 104 11.50 16.75 4.56
C GLU A 104 10.61 16.92 3.31
N ASN A 105 10.12 15.82 2.74
CA ASN A 105 9.17 15.80 1.63
C ASN A 105 7.71 15.64 2.07
N GLY A 106 7.43 15.70 3.38
CA GLY A 106 6.09 15.61 3.93
C GLY A 106 5.49 14.20 3.90
N VAL A 107 6.34 13.16 3.78
CA VAL A 107 5.93 11.76 3.76
C VAL A 107 6.25 11.14 5.10
N GLU A 108 5.25 10.52 5.72
CA GLU A 108 5.42 9.83 6.99
C GLU A 108 5.92 8.39 6.76
N PRO A 109 6.99 7.94 7.44
CA PRO A 109 7.38 6.54 7.41
C PRO A 109 6.27 5.64 7.98
N PHE A 110 5.93 4.59 7.25
CA PHE A 110 5.28 3.41 7.82
C PHE A 110 6.40 2.39 8.09
N PHE A 111 6.85 2.33 9.34
CA PHE A 111 8.13 1.69 9.69
C PHE A 111 7.93 0.21 9.95
N ARG A 112 8.62 -0.65 9.19
CA ARG A 112 8.54 -2.11 9.37
C ARG A 112 9.71 -2.61 10.21
N LEU A 113 9.40 -3.12 11.39
CA LEU A 113 10.29 -3.77 12.34
C LEU A 113 10.45 -5.23 11.95
N GLY A 114 11.50 -5.55 11.21
CA GLY A 114 11.71 -6.90 10.68
C GLY A 114 12.90 -6.97 9.74
N VAL A 115 12.77 -7.76 8.69
CA VAL A 115 13.82 -7.98 7.69
C VAL A 115 13.26 -7.93 6.27
N THR A 116 14.16 -7.70 5.31
CA THR A 116 13.94 -7.82 3.87
C THR A 116 13.78 -9.30 3.47
N ILE A 117 12.99 -9.57 2.42
CA ILE A 117 12.86 -10.93 1.88
C ILE A 117 14.20 -11.50 1.40
N GLU A 118 14.48 -12.76 1.74
CA GLU A 118 15.67 -13.48 1.26
C GLU A 118 15.33 -14.48 0.16
N ASN A 119 15.02 -13.96 -1.04
CA ASN A 119 14.65 -14.78 -2.19
C ASN A 119 15.69 -15.85 -2.57
N PHE A 120 16.97 -15.63 -2.28
CA PHE A 120 18.02 -16.63 -2.50
C PHE A 120 17.85 -17.86 -1.59
N ALA A 121 17.26 -17.69 -0.41
CA ALA A 121 17.06 -18.76 0.54
C ALA A 121 16.08 -19.83 0.02
N GLY A 122 15.09 -19.41 -0.78
CA GLY A 122 14.16 -20.30 -1.48
C GLY A 122 14.79 -21.02 -2.69
N ARG A 123 15.98 -20.59 -3.13
CA ARG A 123 16.78 -21.25 -4.18
C ARG A 123 17.83 -22.21 -3.62
N GLY A 124 17.76 -22.51 -2.32
CA GLY A 124 18.67 -23.43 -1.63
C GLY A 124 19.95 -22.79 -1.10
N PHE A 125 20.08 -21.45 -1.16
CA PHE A 125 21.18 -20.76 -0.47
C PHE A 125 20.88 -20.65 1.04
N PRO A 126 21.91 -20.60 1.91
CA PRO A 126 21.71 -20.42 3.34
C PRO A 126 21.02 -19.08 3.65
N PRO A 127 20.01 -19.05 4.53
CA PRO A 127 19.42 -17.80 5.00
C PRO A 127 20.39 -17.03 5.90
N VAL A 128 20.25 -15.71 5.97
CA VAL A 128 21.09 -14.80 6.78
C VAL A 128 20.29 -14.23 7.96
N ASN A 129 19.18 -13.55 7.70
CA ASN A 129 18.45 -12.71 8.66
C ASN A 129 17.02 -13.17 8.97
N ILE A 130 16.48 -14.15 8.23
CA ILE A 130 15.08 -14.61 8.34
C ILE A 130 14.86 -15.72 9.39
N GLN A 131 15.85 -15.94 10.25
CA GLN A 131 15.72 -16.88 11.38
C GLN A 131 14.94 -16.23 12.52
N PRO A 132 14.11 -17.01 13.26
CA PRO A 132 13.51 -16.52 14.49
C PRO A 132 14.58 -15.97 15.45
N PRO A 133 14.36 -14.79 16.08
CA PRO A 133 15.31 -14.27 17.05
C PRO A 133 15.47 -15.25 18.23
N LYS A 134 16.70 -15.43 18.73
CA LYS A 134 16.98 -16.31 19.88
C LYS A 134 16.27 -15.86 21.16
N ASP A 135 16.10 -14.54 21.32
CA ASP A 135 15.43 -13.90 22.46
C ASP A 135 14.45 -12.84 21.92
N PHE A 136 13.16 -13.17 21.97
CA PHE A 136 12.09 -12.28 21.51
C PHE A 136 11.97 -11.02 22.37
N ALA A 137 12.27 -11.10 23.67
CA ALA A 137 12.19 -9.96 24.57
C ALA A 137 13.35 -8.98 24.31
N LYS A 138 14.57 -9.50 24.08
CA LYS A 138 15.70 -8.66 23.66
C LYS A 138 15.43 -8.01 22.30
N TRP A 139 14.90 -8.75 21.33
CA TRP A 139 14.50 -8.17 20.04
C TRP A 139 13.49 -7.03 20.20
N ALA A 140 12.50 -7.18 21.09
CA ALA A 140 11.53 -6.13 21.38
C ALA A 140 12.15 -4.89 22.02
N ARG A 141 13.14 -5.06 22.92
CA ARG A 141 13.90 -3.93 23.52
C ARG A 141 14.81 -3.22 22.51
N ILE A 142 15.41 -3.96 21.57
CA ILE A 142 16.14 -3.36 20.45
C ILE A 142 15.19 -2.47 19.63
N CYS A 143 14.00 -2.98 19.30
CA CYS A 143 13.00 -2.20 18.57
C CYS A 143 12.48 -1.00 19.38
N GLU A 144 12.35 -1.11 20.71
CA GLU A 144 12.04 0.04 21.58
C GLU A 144 13.05 1.17 21.38
N HIS A 145 14.35 0.87 21.38
CA HIS A 145 15.40 1.87 21.17
C HIS A 145 15.40 2.44 19.74
N VAL A 146 15.08 1.63 18.72
CA VAL A 146 14.86 2.13 17.35
C VAL A 146 13.69 3.11 17.31
N ILE A 147 12.56 2.80 17.95
CA ILE A 147 11.41 3.72 18.03
C ILE A 147 11.81 5.01 18.74
N ARG A 148 12.47 4.91 19.90
CA ARG A 148 12.91 6.07 20.68
C ARG A 148 13.93 6.92 19.94
N HIS A 149 14.77 6.31 19.09
CA HIS A 149 15.68 7.05 18.24
C HIS A 149 14.90 7.97 17.30
N TYR A 150 13.84 7.49 16.64
CA TYR A 150 13.08 8.32 15.69
C TYR A 150 12.00 9.21 16.30
N THR A 151 11.51 8.90 17.50
CA THR A 151 10.36 9.59 18.12
C THR A 151 10.73 10.41 19.36
N ASP A 152 11.74 10.01 20.12
CA ASP A 152 12.07 10.56 21.45
C ASP A 152 13.46 11.22 21.53
N GLY A 153 14.27 11.15 20.46
CA GLY A 153 15.62 11.71 20.39
C GLY A 153 16.70 10.86 21.09
N TRP A 154 16.45 9.58 21.32
CA TRP A 154 17.47 8.69 21.90
C TRP A 154 18.66 8.52 20.94
N ALA A 155 19.88 8.39 21.47
CA ALA A 155 21.11 8.19 20.68
C ALA A 155 21.29 9.23 19.56
N ASP A 156 21.23 10.53 19.91
CA ASP A 156 21.32 11.66 18.97
C ASP A 156 20.27 11.61 17.83
N GLY A 157 19.12 11.01 18.12
CA GLY A 157 18.05 10.82 17.15
C GLY A 157 17.10 12.01 16.98
N PHE A 158 15.88 11.70 16.58
CA PHE A 158 14.87 12.63 16.11
C PHE A 158 13.60 12.60 16.95
N ARG A 159 12.71 13.56 16.66
CA ARG A 159 11.34 13.62 17.18
C ARG A 159 10.35 13.70 16.03
N PHE A 160 10.46 12.75 15.10
CA PHE A 160 9.59 12.68 13.94
C PHE A 160 8.23 12.10 14.33
N LYS A 161 7.19 12.53 13.61
CA LYS A 161 5.90 11.86 13.66
C LYS A 161 5.98 10.58 12.83
N ILE A 162 5.99 9.43 13.50
CA ILE A 162 5.93 8.10 12.89
C ILE A 162 4.87 7.30 13.63
N THR A 163 3.68 7.21 13.04
CA THR A 163 2.49 6.66 13.66
C THR A 163 2.48 5.14 13.65
N TYR A 164 2.93 4.53 12.54
CA TYR A 164 2.76 3.11 12.27
C TYR A 164 4.06 2.33 12.37
N TRP A 165 4.03 1.27 13.18
CA TRP A 165 5.13 0.34 13.40
C TRP A 165 4.64 -1.09 13.19
N GLU A 166 5.09 -1.69 12.10
CA GLU A 166 4.66 -3.03 11.67
C GLU A 166 5.66 -4.10 12.08
N ILE A 167 5.17 -5.18 12.69
CA ILE A 167 6.01 -6.29 13.11
C ILE A 167 6.08 -7.34 11.99
N TRP A 168 7.27 -7.46 11.41
CA TRP A 168 7.64 -8.44 10.39
C TRP A 168 6.91 -8.28 9.04
N ASN A 169 7.11 -9.26 8.14
CA ASN A 169 6.43 -9.37 6.86
C ASN A 169 6.30 -10.85 6.45
N GLU A 170 5.10 -11.26 6.01
CA GLU A 170 4.80 -12.58 5.42
C GLU A 170 5.46 -13.80 6.11
N PRO A 171 5.39 -13.95 7.44
CA PRO A 171 5.94 -15.12 8.11
C PRO A 171 5.30 -16.43 7.62
N GLU A 172 4.09 -16.39 7.06
CA GLU A 172 3.39 -17.54 6.48
C GLU A 172 3.71 -17.81 5.00
N ASN A 173 4.65 -17.08 4.37
CA ASN A 173 4.92 -17.15 2.93
C ASN A 173 5.01 -18.60 2.40
N MET A 174 5.62 -19.51 3.16
CA MET A 174 5.61 -20.95 2.90
C MET A 174 5.34 -21.73 4.20
N SER A 175 4.55 -22.81 4.09
CA SER A 175 4.26 -23.71 5.21
C SER A 175 5.45 -24.58 5.62
N GLU A 176 6.39 -24.80 4.70
CA GLU A 176 7.64 -25.50 4.95
C GLU A 176 8.72 -24.47 5.33
N PRO A 177 9.21 -24.46 6.59
CA PRO A 177 10.16 -23.45 7.04
C PRO A 177 11.45 -23.42 6.21
N ASP A 178 11.94 -24.58 5.76
CA ASP A 178 13.11 -24.73 4.90
C ASP A 178 12.92 -24.21 3.46
N LYS A 179 11.71 -23.84 3.07
CA LYS A 179 11.42 -23.14 1.81
C LYS A 179 10.97 -21.69 2.00
N ASN A 180 10.68 -21.28 3.22
CA ASN A 180 10.18 -19.95 3.53
C ASN A 180 11.30 -18.90 3.43
N THR A 181 11.08 -17.86 2.64
CA THR A 181 12.04 -16.78 2.36
C THR A 181 11.87 -15.57 3.28
N MET A 182 10.95 -15.64 4.23
CA MET A 182 10.55 -14.54 5.11
C MET A 182 10.66 -14.92 6.60
N TRP A 183 10.44 -16.19 6.94
CA TRP A 183 10.52 -16.67 8.32
C TRP A 183 10.84 -18.17 8.35
N ARG A 184 11.97 -18.55 8.93
CA ARG A 184 12.44 -19.95 9.00
C ARG A 184 11.93 -20.73 10.22
N GLY A 185 11.10 -20.10 11.06
CA GLY A 185 10.43 -20.77 12.17
C GLY A 185 9.07 -21.33 11.77
N THR A 186 8.37 -21.91 12.74
CA THR A 186 6.94 -22.24 12.55
C THR A 186 6.09 -20.98 12.66
N PHE A 187 4.88 -20.98 12.08
CA PHE A 187 3.95 -19.86 12.26
C PHE A 187 3.50 -19.71 13.73
N ASP A 188 3.40 -20.81 14.49
CA ASP A 188 3.10 -20.73 15.93
C ASP A 188 4.24 -20.05 16.71
N GLU A 189 5.48 -20.24 16.30
CA GLU A 189 6.63 -19.52 16.83
C GLU A 189 6.60 -18.03 16.46
N TYR A 190 6.21 -17.70 15.23
CA TYR A 190 5.97 -16.32 14.83
C TYR A 190 4.89 -15.66 15.71
N MET A 191 3.77 -16.36 15.99
CA MET A 191 2.72 -15.81 16.86
C MET A 191 3.25 -15.49 18.27
N ARG A 192 4.08 -16.36 18.86
CA ARG A 192 4.73 -16.09 20.15
C ARG A 192 5.67 -14.88 20.08
N PHE A 193 6.43 -14.77 18.99
CA PHE A 193 7.28 -13.62 18.71
C PHE A 193 6.47 -12.32 18.62
N TYR A 194 5.42 -12.30 17.80
CA TYR A 194 4.52 -11.16 17.65
C TYR A 194 3.91 -10.76 19.00
N GLY A 195 3.35 -11.71 19.74
CA GLY A 195 2.74 -11.46 21.05
C GLY A 195 3.71 -10.83 22.05
N THR A 196 4.97 -11.31 22.06
CA THR A 196 6.03 -10.75 22.91
C THR A 196 6.39 -9.33 22.49
N ALA A 197 6.66 -9.11 21.21
CA ALA A 197 7.07 -7.82 20.68
C ALA A 197 5.96 -6.77 20.78
N ALA A 198 4.75 -7.08 20.29
CA ALA A 198 3.62 -6.16 20.28
C ALA A 198 3.23 -5.72 21.70
N SER A 199 3.19 -6.65 22.66
CA SER A 199 2.86 -6.33 24.06
C SER A 199 3.90 -5.41 24.70
N HIS A 200 5.19 -5.70 24.49
CA HIS A 200 6.27 -4.84 24.98
C HIS A 200 6.19 -3.44 24.38
N LEU A 201 6.16 -3.34 23.04
CA LEU A 201 6.15 -2.07 22.32
C LEU A 201 4.91 -1.24 22.65
N LYS A 202 3.72 -1.84 22.70
CA LYS A 202 2.50 -1.10 23.04
C LYS A 202 2.51 -0.60 24.48
N SER A 203 3.12 -1.33 25.42
CA SER A 203 3.26 -0.86 26.80
C SER A 203 4.15 0.38 26.92
N LYS A 204 5.18 0.48 26.07
CA LYS A 204 6.11 1.62 26.01
C LYS A 204 5.55 2.80 25.23
N PHE A 205 4.82 2.51 24.16
CA PHE A 205 4.30 3.50 23.22
C PHE A 205 2.78 3.33 23.03
N PRO A 206 1.96 3.59 24.06
CA PRO A 206 0.51 3.42 23.96
C PRO A 206 -0.14 4.33 22.91
N HIS A 207 0.53 5.43 22.56
CA HIS A 207 0.09 6.42 21.57
C HIS A 207 0.44 6.05 20.11
N LEU A 208 1.33 5.08 19.89
CA LEU A 208 1.70 4.61 18.55
C LEU A 208 0.81 3.45 18.12
N LYS A 209 0.71 3.23 16.81
CA LYS A 209 -0.02 2.12 16.20
C LYS A 209 0.96 0.97 15.97
N ILE A 210 0.75 -0.13 16.67
CA ILE A 210 1.53 -1.37 16.56
C ILE A 210 0.64 -2.45 15.94
N GLY A 211 1.11 -3.08 14.88
CA GLY A 211 0.31 -4.04 14.13
C GLY A 211 1.15 -4.92 13.22
N GLY A 212 0.47 -5.68 12.37
CA GLY A 212 1.11 -6.67 11.51
C GLY A 212 0.10 -7.64 10.91
N TYR A 213 0.54 -8.73 10.29
CA TYR A 213 1.94 -9.17 10.15
C TYR A 213 2.43 -9.10 8.68
N GLY A 214 1.74 -8.32 7.85
CA GLY A 214 1.95 -8.30 6.41
C GLY A 214 1.56 -9.65 5.81
N SER A 215 0.30 -10.06 5.99
CA SER A 215 -0.16 -11.36 5.48
C SER A 215 -0.10 -11.42 3.95
N CYS A 216 0.28 -12.58 3.40
CA CYS A 216 0.32 -12.83 1.95
C CYS A 216 -1.04 -12.64 1.23
N GLY A 217 -2.14 -12.52 1.97
CA GLY A 217 -3.45 -12.17 1.42
C GLY A 217 -4.48 -13.29 1.47
N PHE A 218 -5.65 -13.02 0.87
CA PHE A 218 -6.86 -13.81 1.07
C PHE A 218 -7.41 -14.42 -0.23
N TYR A 219 -6.52 -14.85 -1.13
CA TYR A 219 -6.89 -15.33 -2.47
C TYR A 219 -7.95 -16.46 -2.48
N ALA A 220 -7.96 -17.35 -1.48
CA ALA A 220 -8.97 -18.41 -1.38
C ALA A 220 -10.33 -17.93 -0.85
N GLY A 221 -10.37 -16.81 -0.13
CA GLY A 221 -11.59 -16.24 0.46
C GLY A 221 -12.52 -15.55 -0.55
N VAL A 222 -12.12 -15.45 -1.83
CA VAL A 222 -12.77 -14.60 -2.85
C VAL A 222 -13.88 -15.31 -3.65
N GLY A 223 -14.16 -16.60 -3.40
CA GLY A 223 -15.35 -17.26 -3.94
C GLY A 223 -15.54 -17.23 -5.46
N SER A 224 -14.50 -16.94 -6.25
CA SER A 224 -14.60 -16.96 -7.71
C SER A 224 -14.90 -18.38 -8.19
N GLU A 225 -15.57 -18.54 -9.35
CA GLU A 225 -15.71 -19.84 -10.03
C GLU A 225 -14.34 -20.49 -10.31
N ARG A 226 -13.24 -19.71 -10.28
CA ARG A 226 -11.86 -20.23 -10.29
C ARG A 226 -11.50 -21.00 -9.02
N VAL A 227 -12.18 -20.84 -7.89
CA VAL A 227 -11.97 -21.62 -6.65
C VAL A 227 -12.75 -22.95 -6.68
N ALA A 228 -13.86 -23.02 -7.42
CA ALA A 228 -14.57 -24.29 -7.62
C ALA A 228 -13.87 -25.18 -8.68
N ALA A 229 -13.22 -24.57 -9.68
CA ALA A 229 -12.49 -25.28 -10.74
C ALA A 229 -10.97 -25.39 -10.50
N ALA A 230 -10.37 -24.52 -9.70
CA ALA A 230 -9.00 -24.68 -9.21
C ALA A 230 -9.08 -25.00 -7.73
N ASN A 231 -8.71 -26.23 -7.36
CA ASN A 231 -8.29 -26.55 -6.00
C ASN A 231 -7.47 -25.36 -5.47
N SER A 232 -7.98 -24.66 -4.44
CA SER A 232 -7.18 -23.69 -3.70
C SER A 232 -5.87 -24.39 -3.36
N SER A 233 -4.74 -23.87 -3.82
CA SER A 233 -3.48 -24.56 -3.57
C SER A 233 -3.32 -24.74 -2.05
N PRO A 234 -2.74 -25.83 -1.56
CA PRO A 234 -2.52 -26.02 -0.12
C PRO A 234 -1.86 -24.80 0.53
N ARG A 235 -1.05 -24.05 -0.22
CA ARG A 235 -0.43 -22.79 0.18
C ARG A 235 -1.43 -21.65 0.41
N ILE A 236 -2.40 -21.45 -0.48
CA ILE A 236 -3.39 -20.36 -0.30
C ILE A 236 -4.31 -20.68 0.88
N GLN A 237 -4.72 -21.94 1.04
CA GLN A 237 -5.49 -22.35 2.22
C GLN A 237 -4.68 -22.13 3.51
N TYR A 238 -3.38 -22.45 3.48
CA TYR A 238 -2.49 -22.21 4.60
C TYR A 238 -2.45 -20.74 5.05
N PHE A 239 -2.53 -19.78 4.12
CA PHE A 239 -2.61 -18.36 4.48
C PHE A 239 -3.88 -18.03 5.27
N LEU A 240 -5.03 -18.57 4.87
CA LEU A 240 -6.29 -18.40 5.61
C LEU A 240 -6.21 -19.02 6.99
N ASP A 241 -5.64 -20.22 7.10
CA ASP A 241 -5.48 -20.92 8.37
C ASP A 241 -4.58 -20.13 9.33
N CYS A 242 -3.48 -19.58 8.81
CA CYS A 242 -2.56 -18.72 9.57
C CYS A 242 -3.27 -17.45 10.07
N ALA A 243 -4.01 -16.76 9.21
CA ALA A 243 -4.76 -15.56 9.61
C ALA A 243 -5.81 -15.86 10.69
N ASN A 244 -6.56 -16.97 10.55
CA ASN A 244 -7.53 -17.40 11.56
C ASN A 244 -6.85 -17.72 12.90
N LYS A 245 -5.75 -18.49 12.88
CA LYS A 245 -4.98 -18.82 14.08
C LYS A 245 -4.42 -17.58 14.76
N PHE A 246 -3.85 -16.66 13.99
CA PHE A 246 -3.29 -15.41 14.51
C PHE A 246 -4.35 -14.56 15.20
N LEU A 247 -5.50 -14.34 14.55
CA LEU A 247 -6.55 -13.52 15.12
C LEU A 247 -7.19 -14.18 16.35
N ALA A 248 -7.35 -15.51 16.35
CA ALA A 248 -7.76 -16.25 17.54
C ALA A 248 -6.76 -16.05 18.69
N ALA A 249 -5.47 -16.26 18.44
CA ALA A 249 -4.43 -16.10 19.44
C ALA A 249 -4.34 -14.66 19.97
N ALA A 250 -4.41 -13.66 19.09
CA ALA A 250 -4.38 -12.25 19.48
C ALA A 250 -5.58 -11.90 20.37
N ARG A 251 -6.79 -12.39 20.05
CA ARG A 251 -7.98 -12.21 20.88
C ARG A 251 -7.82 -12.90 22.24
N ASP A 252 -7.46 -14.18 22.24
CA ASP A 252 -7.45 -15.03 23.43
C ASP A 252 -6.36 -14.63 24.43
N ASN A 253 -5.23 -14.12 23.94
CA ASN A 253 -4.14 -13.63 24.78
C ASN A 253 -4.17 -12.11 25.02
N GLY A 254 -5.14 -11.39 24.43
CA GLY A 254 -5.23 -9.93 24.54
C GLY A 254 -4.03 -9.19 23.95
N TRP A 255 -3.41 -9.72 22.88
CA TRP A 255 -2.26 -9.06 22.25
C TRP A 255 -2.68 -7.76 21.53
N PRO A 256 -1.85 -6.71 21.58
CA PRO A 256 -2.08 -5.49 20.82
C PRO A 256 -2.14 -5.75 19.32
N LEU A 257 -3.15 -5.17 18.66
CA LEU A 257 -3.33 -5.21 17.21
C LEU A 257 -4.09 -3.94 16.80
N ASP A 258 -3.38 -2.81 16.72
CA ASP A 258 -3.98 -1.53 16.31
C ASP A 258 -4.32 -1.50 14.82
N PHE A 259 -3.63 -2.33 14.03
CA PHE A 259 -3.92 -2.56 12.62
C PHE A 259 -3.51 -3.96 12.21
N PHE A 260 -4.24 -4.49 11.23
CA PHE A 260 -3.91 -5.74 10.55
C PHE A 260 -3.52 -5.44 9.11
N SER A 261 -2.34 -5.90 8.71
CA SER A 261 -1.78 -5.63 7.39
C SER A 261 -1.71 -6.87 6.50
N PHE A 262 -2.02 -6.69 5.22
CA PHE A 262 -2.10 -7.77 4.23
C PHE A 262 -1.91 -7.31 2.78
N HIS A 263 -1.59 -8.26 1.91
CA HIS A 263 -1.18 -8.04 0.54
C HIS A 263 -2.21 -8.53 -0.48
N SER A 264 -2.20 -7.96 -1.68
CA SER A 264 -2.69 -8.67 -2.87
C SER A 264 -2.19 -8.07 -4.18
N TYR A 265 -1.93 -8.95 -5.13
CA TYR A 265 -1.51 -8.60 -6.49
C TYR A 265 -2.58 -8.95 -7.54
N SER A 266 -3.83 -9.10 -7.09
CA SER A 266 -4.99 -9.38 -7.95
C SER A 266 -5.45 -8.15 -8.73
N ALA A 267 -6.34 -8.38 -9.71
CA ALA A 267 -7.03 -7.28 -10.39
C ALA A 267 -8.00 -6.55 -9.42
N PRO A 268 -8.36 -5.28 -9.69
CA PRO A 268 -9.12 -4.46 -8.75
C PRO A 268 -10.40 -5.07 -8.19
N LYS A 269 -11.17 -5.77 -9.04
CA LYS A 269 -12.39 -6.46 -8.59
C LYS A 269 -12.10 -7.55 -7.56
N ASP A 270 -11.10 -8.38 -7.82
CA ASP A 270 -10.75 -9.53 -6.97
C ASP A 270 -10.03 -9.07 -5.70
N ALA A 271 -9.18 -8.05 -5.80
CA ALA A 271 -8.54 -7.41 -4.65
C ALA A 271 -9.58 -6.84 -3.69
N MET A 272 -10.66 -6.21 -4.19
CA MET A 272 -11.73 -5.71 -3.32
C MET A 272 -12.53 -6.81 -2.62
N CYS A 273 -12.65 -8.00 -3.20
CA CYS A 273 -13.20 -9.13 -2.49
C CYS A 273 -12.29 -9.57 -1.32
N GLN A 274 -10.97 -9.56 -1.51
CA GLN A 274 -10.02 -9.88 -0.45
C GLN A 274 -10.05 -8.84 0.68
N VAL A 275 -10.14 -7.55 0.32
CA VAL A 275 -10.23 -6.45 1.30
C VAL A 275 -11.52 -6.54 2.11
N ARG A 276 -12.66 -6.90 1.49
CA ARG A 276 -13.92 -7.17 2.22
C ARG A 276 -13.83 -8.42 3.11
N TYR A 277 -13.22 -9.49 2.61
CA TYR A 277 -13.01 -10.70 3.40
C TYR A 277 -12.17 -10.42 4.64
N ALA A 278 -11.10 -9.62 4.52
CA ALA A 278 -10.27 -9.20 5.64
C ALA A 278 -11.09 -8.42 6.69
N ASP A 279 -11.94 -7.48 6.24
CA ASP A 279 -12.82 -6.70 7.10
C ASP A 279 -13.81 -7.58 7.89
N GLU A 280 -14.43 -8.54 7.21
CA GLU A 280 -15.33 -9.52 7.84
C GLU A 280 -14.59 -10.44 8.81
N LEU A 281 -13.42 -10.94 8.41
CA LEU A 281 -12.59 -11.82 9.24
C LEU A 281 -12.18 -11.14 10.54
N LEU A 282 -11.66 -9.91 10.47
CA LEU A 282 -11.28 -9.13 11.65
C LEU A 282 -12.48 -8.89 12.57
N SER A 283 -13.62 -8.54 11.99
CA SER A 283 -14.86 -8.34 12.75
C SER A 283 -15.32 -9.61 13.47
N ARG A 284 -15.22 -10.79 12.84
CA ARG A 284 -15.54 -12.09 13.46
C ARG A 284 -14.69 -12.39 14.70
N TYR A 285 -13.45 -11.93 14.75
CA TYR A 285 -12.55 -12.12 15.89
C TYR A 285 -12.59 -10.97 16.92
N GLY A 286 -13.48 -9.99 16.77
CA GLY A 286 -13.62 -8.86 17.71
C GLY A 286 -12.64 -7.71 17.46
N PHE A 287 -12.03 -7.66 16.28
CA PHE A 287 -11.19 -6.57 15.80
C PHE A 287 -11.99 -5.68 14.85
N GLY A 288 -13.05 -5.05 15.38
CA GLY A 288 -13.86 -4.07 14.66
C GLY A 288 -13.05 -2.84 14.23
N ARG A 289 -13.66 -1.98 13.39
CA ARG A 289 -13.03 -0.77 12.84
C ARG A 289 -12.60 0.26 13.89
N ASP A 290 -13.26 0.23 15.05
CA ASP A 290 -12.94 1.05 16.21
C ASP A 290 -11.66 0.58 16.94
N ARG A 291 -11.22 -0.66 16.69
CA ARG A 291 -10.07 -1.28 17.39
C ARG A 291 -8.88 -1.57 16.48
N CYS A 292 -9.12 -1.93 15.22
CA CYS A 292 -8.08 -2.41 14.32
C CYS A 292 -8.27 -1.85 12.90
N GLU A 293 -7.29 -1.13 12.39
CA GLU A 293 -7.30 -0.62 11.01
C GLU A 293 -6.99 -1.73 9.99
N ARG A 294 -7.62 -1.67 8.82
CA ARG A 294 -7.40 -2.57 7.68
C ARG A 294 -6.38 -1.94 6.76
N ILE A 295 -5.15 -2.43 6.80
CA ILE A 295 -4.05 -1.83 6.04
C ILE A 295 -3.65 -2.75 4.88
N PHE A 296 -3.86 -2.27 3.66
CA PHE A 296 -3.46 -2.96 2.43
C PHE A 296 -2.03 -2.53 2.07
N ASN A 297 -1.07 -3.05 2.82
CA ASN A 297 0.31 -2.56 2.91
C ASN A 297 1.21 -2.98 1.72
N GLU A 298 0.76 -3.90 0.87
CA GLU A 298 1.34 -4.14 -0.46
C GLU A 298 0.25 -4.48 -1.47
N TRP A 299 0.20 -3.74 -2.57
CA TRP A 299 -0.67 -4.05 -3.67
C TRP A 299 -0.10 -3.61 -5.01
N LEU A 300 -0.41 -4.35 -6.07
CA LEU A 300 -0.18 -3.92 -7.45
C LEU A 300 -1.03 -4.79 -8.37
N PRO A 301 -2.06 -4.25 -9.04
CA PRO A 301 -2.74 -4.98 -10.09
C PRO A 301 -1.81 -5.12 -11.30
N SER A 302 -1.94 -6.23 -12.01
CA SER A 302 -1.17 -6.52 -13.22
C SER A 302 0.37 -6.40 -13.07
N PRO A 303 1.00 -7.14 -12.13
CA PRO A 303 2.44 -7.06 -11.84
C PRO A 303 3.30 -7.80 -12.88
N TRP A 304 3.05 -7.59 -14.17
CA TRP A 304 3.75 -8.27 -15.27
C TRP A 304 4.65 -7.30 -16.02
N LEU A 305 5.87 -7.73 -16.37
CA LEU A 305 6.82 -6.90 -17.14
C LEU A 305 6.22 -6.37 -18.47
N GLY A 306 5.36 -7.15 -19.13
CA GLY A 306 4.77 -6.78 -20.43
C GLY A 306 3.81 -5.59 -20.39
N VAL A 307 3.35 -5.16 -19.21
CA VAL A 307 2.48 -3.98 -19.05
C VAL A 307 3.16 -2.84 -18.30
N LEU A 308 4.41 -3.00 -17.89
CA LEU A 308 5.14 -2.01 -17.12
C LEU A 308 5.20 -0.67 -17.86
N GLY A 309 4.74 0.40 -17.19
CA GLY A 309 4.73 1.75 -17.74
C GLY A 309 3.67 2.02 -18.83
N THR A 310 2.82 1.05 -19.15
CA THR A 310 1.76 1.18 -20.17
C THR A 310 0.50 1.85 -19.61
N ALA A 311 -0.42 2.22 -20.52
CA ALA A 311 -1.73 2.74 -20.14
C ALA A 311 -2.61 1.70 -19.41
N LYS A 312 -2.45 0.41 -19.73
CA LYS A 312 -3.15 -0.69 -19.03
C LYS A 312 -2.81 -0.73 -17.55
N GLN A 313 -1.52 -0.74 -17.22
CA GLN A 313 -1.07 -0.74 -15.82
C GLN A 313 -1.54 0.54 -15.11
N ALA A 314 -1.48 1.69 -15.78
CA ALA A 314 -1.92 2.94 -15.19
C ALA A 314 -3.43 2.99 -14.91
N ALA A 315 -4.26 2.46 -15.82
CA ALA A 315 -5.70 2.36 -15.65
C ALA A 315 -6.09 1.36 -14.53
N ASP A 316 -5.37 0.23 -14.42
CA ASP A 316 -5.58 -0.73 -13.33
C ASP A 316 -5.23 -0.13 -11.97
N VAL A 317 -4.09 0.56 -11.87
CA VAL A 317 -3.66 1.27 -10.65
C VAL A 317 -4.67 2.35 -10.26
N ALA A 318 -5.16 3.13 -11.24
CA ALA A 318 -6.20 4.12 -11.02
C ALA A 318 -7.51 3.49 -10.52
N ALA A 319 -7.93 2.37 -11.11
CA ALA A 319 -9.12 1.62 -10.68
C ALA A 319 -8.96 1.06 -9.26
N GLU A 320 -7.79 0.52 -8.90
CA GLU A 320 -7.51 0.03 -7.56
C GLU A 320 -7.57 1.15 -6.51
N LEU A 321 -6.96 2.31 -6.77
CA LEU A 321 -7.03 3.48 -5.86
C LEU A 321 -8.48 3.90 -5.57
N ILE A 322 -9.30 3.96 -6.63
CA ILE A 322 -10.74 4.27 -6.53
C ILE A 322 -11.46 3.20 -5.71
N CYS A 323 -11.20 1.93 -5.99
CA CYS A 323 -11.74 0.78 -5.27
C CYS A 323 -11.38 0.83 -3.77
N LEU A 324 -10.13 1.09 -3.43
CA LEU A 324 -9.64 1.19 -2.06
C LEU A 324 -10.28 2.36 -1.31
N GLN A 325 -10.45 3.51 -1.97
CA GLN A 325 -11.16 4.66 -1.40
C GLN A 325 -12.60 4.31 -1.04
N ASN A 326 -13.32 3.67 -1.96
CA ASN A 326 -14.72 3.30 -1.79
C ASN A 326 -14.93 2.05 -0.94
N GLY A 327 -13.87 1.25 -0.76
CA GLY A 327 -13.88 -0.03 -0.08
C GLY A 327 -13.65 0.07 1.43
N PRO A 328 -13.58 -1.07 2.13
CA PRO A 328 -13.39 -1.10 3.57
C PRO A 328 -11.94 -0.84 4.05
N CYS A 329 -11.01 -0.52 3.16
CA CYS A 329 -9.62 -0.22 3.50
C CYS A 329 -9.49 1.11 4.26
N ASP A 330 -8.53 1.21 5.18
CA ASP A 330 -8.22 2.44 5.94
C ASP A 330 -6.93 3.12 5.44
N LEU A 331 -5.92 2.34 5.04
CA LEU A 331 -4.64 2.80 4.49
C LEU A 331 -4.12 1.78 3.48
N ALA A 332 -3.47 2.24 2.40
CA ALA A 332 -2.86 1.32 1.44
C ALA A 332 -1.52 1.83 0.90
N CYS A 333 -0.62 0.90 0.58
CA CYS A 333 0.70 1.17 0.03
C CYS A 333 0.93 0.32 -1.23
N ILE A 334 1.07 0.97 -2.40
CA ILE A 334 1.39 0.24 -3.64
C ILE A 334 2.80 -0.35 -3.54
N TYR A 335 3.00 -1.59 -3.95
CA TYR A 335 4.35 -2.16 -4.06
C TYR A 335 4.78 -2.10 -5.54
N ASP A 336 5.68 -1.19 -5.93
CA ASP A 336 6.45 -0.24 -5.12
C ASP A 336 6.76 1.09 -5.85
N ALA A 337 7.20 2.09 -5.10
CA ALA A 337 7.69 3.36 -5.64
C ALA A 337 9.19 3.36 -5.90
N ARG A 338 9.88 2.23 -5.73
CA ARG A 338 11.30 2.14 -6.02
C ARG A 338 11.53 2.37 -7.51
N CYS A 339 12.64 3.00 -7.87
CA CYS A 339 13.03 3.14 -9.26
C CYS A 339 13.90 1.95 -9.66
N SER A 340 13.26 0.85 -10.08
CA SER A 340 13.95 -0.41 -10.39
C SER A 340 13.48 -1.03 -11.70
N HIS A 341 14.18 -2.08 -12.15
CA HIS A 341 13.83 -2.86 -13.33
C HIS A 341 12.81 -3.98 -13.04
N GLY A 342 12.35 -4.11 -11.80
CA GLY A 342 11.43 -5.16 -11.38
C GLY A 342 10.01 -4.94 -11.89
N GLN A 343 9.27 -6.03 -12.12
CA GLN A 343 7.85 -6.00 -12.52
C GLN A 343 6.94 -5.32 -11.47
N TYR A 344 7.45 -5.22 -10.24
CA TYR A 344 6.79 -4.59 -9.11
C TYR A 344 7.15 -3.11 -8.95
N SER A 345 7.85 -2.46 -9.88
CA SER A 345 8.19 -1.03 -9.77
C SER A 345 7.43 -0.18 -10.81
N PRO A 346 6.10 -0.02 -10.68
CA PRO A 346 5.26 0.57 -11.72
C PRO A 346 5.45 2.08 -11.93
N LEU A 347 6.05 2.80 -10.96
CA LEU A 347 5.95 4.26 -10.93
C LEU A 347 7.05 4.98 -11.71
N PHE A 348 8.26 4.42 -11.83
CA PHE A 348 9.41 5.15 -12.38
C PHE A 348 10.24 4.31 -13.33
N ASN A 349 10.71 4.95 -14.40
CA ASN A 349 11.58 4.34 -15.38
C ASN A 349 13.05 4.42 -14.91
N PRO A 350 13.73 3.28 -14.65
CA PRO A 350 15.10 3.28 -14.11
C PRO A 350 16.16 3.85 -15.06
N LEU A 351 15.90 3.92 -16.37
CA LEU A 351 16.84 4.47 -17.35
C LEU A 351 16.76 6.00 -17.44
N THR A 352 15.58 6.57 -17.19
CA THR A 352 15.34 8.01 -17.36
C THR A 352 15.07 8.75 -16.06
N GLN A 353 14.80 8.01 -14.98
CA GLN A 353 14.39 8.53 -13.67
C GLN A 353 13.09 9.36 -13.73
N LYS A 354 12.33 9.21 -14.83
CA LYS A 354 11.06 9.90 -15.07
C LYS A 354 9.88 8.99 -14.74
N PRO A 355 8.72 9.58 -14.39
CA PRO A 355 7.55 8.80 -14.06
C PRO A 355 7.01 8.00 -15.25
N HIS A 356 6.54 6.78 -14.96
CA HIS A 356 5.66 6.01 -15.80
C HIS A 356 4.23 6.53 -15.73
N LYS A 357 3.34 6.05 -16.63
CA LYS A 357 1.92 6.46 -16.64
C LYS A 357 1.21 6.19 -15.31
N ALA A 358 1.57 5.12 -14.58
CA ALA A 358 0.95 4.77 -13.31
C ALA A 358 1.18 5.80 -12.20
N TYR A 359 2.30 6.54 -12.20
CA TYR A 359 2.54 7.64 -11.26
C TYR A 359 1.45 8.71 -11.34
N TYR A 360 0.96 8.99 -12.55
CA TYR A 360 -0.06 10.02 -12.74
C TYR A 360 -1.44 9.60 -12.22
N ALA A 361 -1.67 8.31 -11.92
CA ALA A 361 -2.85 7.88 -11.17
C ALA A 361 -2.79 8.39 -9.72
N PHE A 362 -1.61 8.46 -9.11
CA PHE A 362 -1.41 9.06 -7.79
C PHE A 362 -1.56 10.58 -7.83
N MET A 363 -1.06 11.24 -8.88
CA MET A 363 -1.32 12.68 -9.10
C MET A 363 -2.82 12.97 -9.22
N ALA A 364 -3.55 12.16 -9.99
CA ALA A 364 -5.00 12.26 -10.11
C ALA A 364 -5.71 12.05 -8.76
N PHE A 365 -5.32 11.02 -8.01
CA PHE A 365 -5.91 10.75 -6.70
C PHE A 365 -5.59 11.83 -5.67
N ASN A 366 -4.43 12.49 -5.78
CA ASN A 366 -4.06 13.63 -4.94
C ASN A 366 -5.05 14.80 -5.08
N GLU A 367 -5.68 14.99 -6.24
CA GLU A 367 -6.74 16.00 -6.39
C GLU A 367 -7.95 15.72 -5.49
N LEU A 368 -8.29 14.44 -5.27
CA LEU A 368 -9.31 14.05 -4.29
C LEU A 368 -8.82 14.34 -2.87
N ARG A 369 -7.55 13.99 -2.56
CA ARG A 369 -6.94 14.27 -1.25
C ARG A 369 -6.94 15.76 -0.90
N LYS A 370 -6.68 16.65 -1.88
CA LYS A 370 -6.74 18.12 -1.72
C LYS A 370 -8.16 18.60 -1.40
N ALA A 371 -9.18 17.99 -1.99
CA ALA A 371 -10.58 18.31 -1.69
C ALA A 371 -11.00 17.84 -0.28
N GLY A 372 -10.48 16.70 0.18
CA GLY A 372 -10.48 16.29 1.57
C GLY A 372 -11.71 15.52 2.05
N THR A 373 -12.92 15.81 1.54
CA THR A 373 -14.14 15.05 1.88
C THR A 373 -14.61 14.23 0.69
N ALA A 374 -14.63 12.91 0.84
CA ALA A 374 -15.18 12.01 -0.17
C ALA A 374 -16.70 12.20 -0.24
N VAL A 375 -17.25 12.16 -1.45
CA VAL A 375 -18.68 12.30 -1.69
C VAL A 375 -19.20 11.17 -2.56
N ARG A 376 -20.51 10.95 -2.52
CA ARG A 376 -21.14 9.89 -3.32
C ARG A 376 -20.92 10.14 -4.80
N CYS A 377 -20.36 9.12 -5.46
CA CYS A 377 -20.21 9.08 -6.91
C CYS A 377 -20.55 7.68 -7.40
N THR A 378 -21.36 7.57 -8.45
CA THR A 378 -21.80 6.30 -9.02
C THR A 378 -21.58 6.27 -10.52
N SER A 379 -21.46 5.06 -11.07
CA SER A 379 -21.41 4.77 -12.49
C SER A 379 -22.56 3.82 -12.81
N SER A 380 -23.28 4.06 -13.92
CA SER A 380 -24.35 3.16 -14.38
C SER A 380 -23.83 1.84 -14.98
N THR A 381 -22.51 1.70 -15.14
CA THR A 381 -21.85 0.47 -15.60
C THR A 381 -20.76 0.04 -14.61
N PRO A 382 -20.53 -1.27 -14.43
CA PRO A 382 -19.36 -1.78 -13.71
C PRO A 382 -18.02 -1.55 -14.44
N ASP A 383 -18.04 -1.15 -15.72
CA ASP A 383 -16.81 -0.97 -16.52
C ASP A 383 -16.00 0.29 -16.13
N LEU A 384 -16.66 1.28 -15.49
CA LEU A 384 -16.02 2.51 -15.03
C LEU A 384 -15.97 2.55 -13.50
N TYR A 385 -14.75 2.70 -12.98
CA TYR A 385 -14.51 2.95 -11.57
C TYR A 385 -14.54 4.46 -11.35
N VAL A 386 -15.27 4.91 -10.32
CA VAL A 386 -15.41 6.34 -10.01
C VAL A 386 -15.26 6.64 -8.52
N ALA A 387 -14.59 7.76 -8.21
CA ALA A 387 -14.56 8.36 -6.88
C ALA A 387 -14.55 9.88 -7.01
N ALA A 388 -15.24 10.57 -6.11
CA ALA A 388 -15.28 12.02 -6.08
C ALA A 388 -15.04 12.56 -4.67
N ALA A 389 -14.57 13.81 -4.61
CA ALA A 389 -14.37 14.53 -3.38
C ALA A 389 -14.64 16.02 -3.56
N THR A 390 -15.10 16.66 -2.49
CA THR A 390 -15.35 18.10 -2.40
C THR A 390 -14.87 18.63 -1.05
N GLY A 391 -14.60 19.93 -0.97
CA GLY A 391 -14.19 20.59 0.28
C GLY A 391 -13.14 21.65 0.04
N ASN A 392 -13.05 22.62 0.96
CA ASN A 392 -12.09 23.73 0.87
C ASN A 392 -12.14 24.53 -0.46
N GLY A 393 -13.31 24.57 -1.10
CA GLY A 393 -13.51 25.19 -2.41
C GLY A 393 -13.03 24.36 -3.62
N PHE A 394 -12.50 23.16 -3.38
CA PHE A 394 -12.09 22.20 -4.41
C PHE A 394 -13.20 21.20 -4.72
N PHE A 395 -13.12 20.64 -5.92
CA PHE A 395 -13.89 19.48 -6.37
C PHE A 395 -12.97 18.65 -7.24
N ALA A 396 -13.00 17.33 -7.08
CA ALA A 396 -12.30 16.40 -7.96
C ALA A 396 -13.15 15.14 -8.17
N LEU A 397 -13.24 14.68 -9.41
CA LEU A 397 -13.82 13.42 -9.83
C LEU A 397 -12.74 12.63 -10.57
N MET A 398 -12.41 11.44 -10.10
CA MET A 398 -11.51 10.51 -10.78
C MET A 398 -12.30 9.36 -11.38
N VAL A 399 -12.00 9.04 -12.64
CA VAL A 399 -12.67 8.00 -13.43
C VAL A 399 -11.62 7.11 -14.06
N ALA A 400 -11.74 5.79 -13.92
CA ALA A 400 -10.86 4.83 -14.57
C ALA A 400 -11.65 3.84 -15.43
N ASN A 401 -11.22 3.70 -16.68
CA ASN A 401 -11.64 2.64 -17.60
C ASN A 401 -10.50 1.61 -17.70
N ALA A 402 -10.53 0.61 -16.84
CA ALA A 402 -9.59 -0.51 -16.88
C ALA A 402 -9.98 -1.59 -17.90
N SER A 403 -11.05 -1.37 -18.67
CA SER A 403 -11.50 -2.28 -19.72
C SER A 403 -10.67 -2.10 -20.99
N GLY A 404 -10.64 -3.15 -21.82
CA GLY A 404 -9.98 -3.13 -23.13
C GLY A 404 -10.79 -2.47 -24.25
N ARG A 405 -11.85 -1.73 -23.92
CA ARG A 405 -12.75 -1.09 -24.89
C ARG A 405 -13.09 0.34 -24.49
N ASP A 406 -13.47 1.14 -25.49
CA ASP A 406 -13.98 2.48 -25.27
C ASP A 406 -15.37 2.43 -24.60
N VAL A 407 -15.63 3.39 -23.71
CA VAL A 407 -16.92 3.52 -23.01
C VAL A 407 -17.47 4.91 -23.23
N GLU A 408 -18.60 5.03 -23.91
CA GLU A 408 -19.33 6.29 -24.04
C GLU A 408 -19.86 6.73 -22.68
N VAL A 409 -19.58 7.98 -22.30
CA VAL A 409 -19.85 8.50 -20.95
C VAL A 409 -20.50 9.87 -20.99
N SER A 410 -21.39 10.13 -20.03
CA SER A 410 -21.89 11.45 -19.66
C SER A 410 -21.70 11.68 -18.17
N PHE A 411 -21.55 12.94 -17.78
CA PHE A 411 -21.31 13.33 -16.39
C PHE A 411 -22.43 14.21 -15.85
N LYS A 412 -22.95 13.86 -14.67
CA LYS A 412 -23.93 14.65 -13.91
C LYS A 412 -23.32 15.10 -12.58
N GLY A 413 -23.70 16.31 -12.15
CA GLY A 413 -23.18 16.90 -10.90
C GLY A 413 -21.79 17.53 -11.00
N LEU A 414 -21.28 17.77 -12.22
CA LEU A 414 -20.03 18.51 -12.41
C LEU A 414 -20.22 20.01 -12.13
N PRO A 415 -19.19 20.69 -11.59
CA PRO A 415 -19.14 22.15 -11.56
C PRO A 415 -19.26 22.78 -12.95
N ALA A 416 -19.72 24.03 -13.01
CA ALA A 416 -19.90 24.76 -14.27
C ALA A 416 -18.61 24.96 -15.09
N ARG A 417 -17.44 24.97 -14.44
CA ARG A 417 -16.13 25.08 -15.10
C ARG A 417 -15.19 24.01 -14.56
N CYS A 418 -14.74 23.14 -15.45
CA CYS A 418 -13.87 22.03 -15.11
C CYS A 418 -12.61 22.03 -15.98
N ALA A 419 -11.53 21.51 -15.42
CA ALA A 419 -10.35 21.07 -16.15
C ALA A 419 -10.29 19.55 -16.06
N CYS A 420 -9.82 18.90 -17.12
CA CYS A 420 -9.68 17.45 -17.18
C CYS A 420 -8.27 17.08 -17.62
N TRP A 421 -7.65 16.12 -16.93
CA TRP A 421 -6.41 15.50 -17.37
C TRP A 421 -6.67 14.03 -17.67
N LEU A 422 -6.19 13.57 -18.82
CA LEU A 422 -6.41 12.22 -19.33
C LEU A 422 -5.07 11.51 -19.51
N THR A 423 -5.03 10.25 -19.09
CA THR A 423 -3.99 9.30 -19.47
C THR A 423 -4.63 8.15 -20.23
N ASP A 424 -4.15 7.91 -21.44
CA ASP A 424 -4.54 6.79 -22.30
C ASP A 424 -3.28 6.24 -23.00
N THR A 425 -3.42 5.41 -24.04
CA THR A 425 -2.27 4.90 -24.80
C THR A 425 -1.39 6.00 -25.41
N LYS A 426 -2.00 7.12 -25.84
CA LYS A 426 -1.35 8.23 -26.54
C LYS A 426 -0.98 9.39 -25.60
N LYS A 427 -1.79 9.67 -24.59
CA LYS A 427 -1.66 10.81 -23.67
C LYS A 427 -1.16 10.36 -22.31
N THR A 428 -0.35 11.20 -21.67
CA THR A 428 0.12 10.98 -20.30
C THR A 428 -0.17 12.25 -19.51
N TYR A 429 -1.21 12.20 -18.67
CA TYR A 429 -1.65 13.32 -17.84
C TYR A 429 -1.77 14.63 -18.61
N GLU A 430 -2.41 14.56 -19.78
CA GLU A 430 -2.54 15.68 -20.71
C GLU A 430 -3.88 16.39 -20.51
N ALA A 431 -3.87 17.72 -20.55
CA ALA A 431 -5.08 18.52 -20.43
C ALA A 431 -6.00 18.33 -21.65
N VAL A 432 -7.27 18.02 -21.40
CA VAL A 432 -8.30 17.78 -22.43
C VAL A 432 -9.62 18.44 -22.02
N SER A 433 -10.54 18.57 -22.98
CA SER A 433 -11.95 18.80 -22.65
C SER A 433 -12.52 17.58 -21.91
N VAL A 434 -13.53 17.79 -21.06
CA VAL A 434 -14.24 16.68 -20.40
C VAL A 434 -14.73 15.70 -21.48
N PRO A 435 -14.26 14.43 -21.45
CA PRO A 435 -14.51 13.50 -22.55
C PRO A 435 -15.95 13.01 -22.56
N ASN A 436 -16.50 12.74 -23.74
CA ASN A 436 -17.74 11.98 -23.92
C ASN A 436 -17.50 10.47 -24.16
N VAL A 437 -16.22 10.07 -24.21
CA VAL A 437 -15.77 8.68 -24.32
C VAL A 437 -14.55 8.51 -23.43
N MET A 438 -14.59 7.54 -22.52
CA MET A 438 -13.40 7.08 -21.81
C MET A 438 -12.70 6.02 -22.67
N PRO A 439 -11.49 6.28 -23.22
CA PRO A 439 -10.79 5.31 -24.05
C PRO A 439 -10.49 4.01 -23.30
N ALA A 440 -10.32 2.91 -24.03
CA ALA A 440 -9.78 1.68 -23.46
C ALA A 440 -8.49 1.93 -22.67
N ASN A 441 -8.36 1.30 -21.51
CA ASN A 441 -7.17 1.40 -20.65
C ASN A 441 -6.77 2.85 -20.35
N SER A 442 -7.71 3.62 -19.80
CA SER A 442 -7.49 5.03 -19.50
C SER A 442 -7.96 5.41 -18.10
N PHE A 443 -7.48 6.55 -17.62
CA PHE A 443 -8.09 7.22 -16.48
C PHE A 443 -8.06 8.73 -16.69
N ALA A 444 -9.02 9.41 -16.08
CA ALA A 444 -9.11 10.87 -16.09
C ALA A 444 -9.38 11.40 -14.68
N VAL A 445 -8.92 12.63 -14.45
CA VAL A 445 -9.33 13.43 -13.29
C VAL A 445 -9.93 14.74 -13.78
N ILE A 446 -11.14 15.02 -13.31
CA ILE A 446 -11.91 16.23 -13.60
C ILE A 446 -11.94 17.06 -12.32
N VAL A 447 -11.39 18.27 -12.36
CA VAL A 447 -11.37 19.17 -11.19
C VAL A 447 -12.07 20.47 -11.50
N ARG A 448 -12.55 21.16 -10.47
CA ARG A 448 -13.07 22.53 -10.61
C ARG A 448 -11.94 23.48 -11.03
N GLN A 449 -12.15 24.22 -12.11
CA GLN A 449 -11.25 25.34 -12.43
C GLN A 449 -11.45 26.45 -11.40
N GLN A 450 -10.38 26.80 -10.68
CA GLN A 450 -10.40 28.02 -9.89
C GLN A 450 -10.48 29.23 -10.82
N PRO A 451 -11.19 30.31 -10.43
CA PRO A 451 -11.19 31.53 -11.21
C PRO A 451 -9.74 32.01 -11.39
N ARG A 452 -9.35 32.35 -12.62
CA ARG A 452 -8.06 33.02 -12.86
C ARG A 452 -8.03 34.25 -11.96
N LYS A 453 -7.05 34.35 -11.06
CA LYS A 453 -6.77 35.63 -10.41
C LYS A 453 -6.48 36.65 -11.52
N PRO A 454 -7.14 37.82 -11.51
CA PRO A 454 -7.01 38.81 -12.56
C PRO A 454 -5.58 39.30 -12.73
#